data_AF-A0A7V9U527-F1
#
_entry.id   AF-A0A7V9U527-F1
#
_cell.length_a   1.000
_cell.length_b   1.000
_cell.length_c   1.000
_cell.angle_alpha   90.00
_cell.angle_beta   90.00
_cell.angle_gamma   90.00
#
_symmetry.space_group_name_H-M   'P 1'
#
loop_
_entity.id
_entity.type
_entity.pdbx_description
1 polymer ?
#
loop_
_entity_poly.entity_id
_entity_poly.type
_entity_poly.pdbx_seq_one_letter_code
_entity_poly.pdbx_strand_id
1 'polypeptide(L)'
;MATILGTYNDALRLIGADLLASTTEDAESRYALDEAWDRSILFVLRQASWRHALVTESLTGSTGSVIPGFTYKFSKPANWLRTNAIFVVSTTREVPIDVKDQGILFYAHQTPIVLRYVTKAAAGIDPALWPEHFAKALAAYLAFQVCERLTGDANKTASLFQFYENALGEALVRDAMPESTWLRHQLNGALLPAVRYVLEQHSWHFAIVTTSLAGSTTTPSAGFTYRFTRPADWIRSSFLYYPDGSVRDEVEFREEGGYFHANTTPLVVRYISKTLGEDATLWSDAFEHTLLAYLNWREVMTQPDVPGAALQARAIAYHEGLSNAKAMDERREQPRVNRSGSWVRSRGGSSWSREQGLN
;
A
#
# COMPACT_ATOMS: atom_id res chain seq x y z
N MET A 1 -12.61 34.88 -5.22
CA MET A 1 -11.86 34.34 -4.05
C MET A 1 -12.78 34.46 -2.85
N ALA A 2 -12.88 33.42 -2.02
CA ALA A 2 -13.74 33.47 -0.85
C ALA A 2 -13.15 34.40 0.21
N THR A 3 -14.03 34.98 1.03
CA THR A 3 -13.68 35.81 2.18
C THR A 3 -14.57 35.39 3.33
N ILE A 4 -14.18 35.67 4.58
CA ILE A 4 -15.01 35.35 5.76
C ILE A 4 -16.40 35.96 5.60
N LEU A 5 -16.48 37.25 5.28
CA LEU A 5 -17.74 37.96 5.06
C LEU A 5 -18.56 37.36 3.91
N GLY A 6 -17.90 36.98 2.80
CA GLY A 6 -18.55 36.32 1.68
C GLY A 6 -19.18 34.98 2.08
N THR A 7 -18.43 34.13 2.79
CA THR A 7 -18.92 32.83 3.26
C THR A 7 -20.06 32.98 4.28
N TYR A 8 -19.98 33.97 5.16
CA TYR A 8 -21.08 34.31 6.09
C TYR A 8 -22.33 34.72 5.32
N ASN A 9 -22.20 35.62 4.36
CA ASN A 9 -23.33 36.11 3.58
C ASN A 9 -23.93 35.02 2.67
N ASP A 10 -23.12 34.09 2.16
CA ASP A 10 -23.64 32.93 1.44
C ASP A 10 -24.42 31.99 2.37
N ALA A 11 -23.95 31.77 3.61
CA ALA A 11 -24.69 31.00 4.61
C ALA A 11 -26.02 31.69 4.99
N LEU A 12 -26.01 32.99 5.25
CA LEU A 12 -27.21 33.77 5.59
C LEU A 12 -28.22 33.80 4.43
N ARG A 13 -27.73 33.84 3.18
CA ARG A 13 -28.58 33.74 1.99
C ARG A 13 -29.31 32.40 1.92
N LEU A 14 -28.65 31.30 2.31
CA LEU A 14 -29.29 29.97 2.37
C LEU A 14 -30.36 29.90 3.46
N ILE A 15 -30.13 30.55 4.61
CA ILE A 15 -31.11 30.66 5.69
C ILE A 15 -32.26 31.59 5.29
N GLY A 16 -32.01 32.59 4.43
CA GLY A 16 -32.94 33.68 4.13
C GLY A 16 -32.96 34.76 5.21
N ALA A 17 -31.83 34.96 5.90
CA ALA A 17 -31.63 36.03 6.88
C ALA A 17 -30.97 37.26 6.23
N ASP A 18 -30.99 38.39 6.94
CA ASP A 18 -30.33 39.61 6.49
C ASP A 18 -28.81 39.44 6.38
N LEU A 19 -28.23 40.03 5.34
CA LEU A 19 -26.80 39.97 5.07
C LEU A 19 -26.02 40.93 5.98
N LEU A 20 -24.79 40.55 6.31
CA LEU A 20 -23.87 41.38 7.08
C LEU A 20 -23.13 42.36 6.16
N ALA A 21 -22.96 43.60 6.62
CA ALA A 21 -22.14 44.61 5.95
C ALA A 21 -20.65 44.47 6.29
N SER A 22 -20.34 43.93 7.49
CA SER A 22 -18.96 43.72 7.94
C SER A 22 -18.86 42.58 8.96
N THR A 23 -17.66 42.04 9.16
CA THR A 23 -17.40 41.01 10.18
C THR A 23 -17.37 41.55 11.61
N THR A 24 -17.56 42.86 11.80
CA THR A 24 -17.54 43.53 13.11
C THR A 24 -18.90 44.13 13.47
N GLU A 25 -19.91 43.98 12.61
CA GLU A 25 -21.25 44.53 12.80
C GLU A 25 -21.93 43.90 14.01
N ASP A 26 -22.65 44.71 14.79
CA ASP A 26 -23.34 44.21 15.98
C ASP A 26 -24.67 43.50 15.66
N ALA A 27 -24.57 42.25 15.19
CA ALA A 27 -25.71 41.40 14.86
C ALA A 27 -25.60 40.00 15.50
N GLU A 28 -26.75 39.41 15.84
CA GLU A 28 -26.87 38.05 16.38
C GLU A 28 -26.41 36.99 15.36
N SER A 29 -26.69 37.21 14.07
CA SER A 29 -26.25 36.34 12.98
C SER A 29 -24.73 36.22 12.92
N ARG A 30 -24.00 37.33 13.08
CA ARG A 30 -22.53 37.33 13.15
C ARG A 30 -22.05 36.55 14.38
N TYR A 31 -22.61 36.80 15.57
CA TYR A 31 -22.19 36.07 16.78
C TYR A 31 -22.38 34.55 16.66
N ALA A 32 -23.52 34.11 16.10
CA ALA A 32 -23.78 32.70 15.87
C ALA A 32 -22.79 32.09 14.87
N LEU A 33 -22.44 32.81 13.80
CA LEU A 33 -21.49 32.35 12.79
C LEU A 33 -20.05 32.30 13.32
N ASP A 34 -19.62 33.31 14.09
CA ASP A 34 -18.30 33.35 14.72
C ASP A 34 -18.09 32.16 15.66
N GLU A 35 -19.10 31.81 16.45
CA GLU A 35 -19.05 30.64 17.35
C GLU A 35 -18.93 29.31 16.58
N ALA A 36 -19.61 29.20 15.43
CA ALA A 36 -19.63 27.98 14.62
C ALA A 36 -18.42 27.84 13.68
N TRP A 37 -17.69 28.93 13.39
CA TRP A 37 -16.70 29.02 12.32
C TRP A 37 -15.60 27.97 12.38
N ASP A 38 -14.81 27.97 13.46
CA ASP A 38 -13.63 27.12 13.58
C ASP A 38 -14.00 25.64 13.53
N ARG A 39 -15.05 25.23 14.25
CA ARG A 39 -15.50 23.84 14.28
C ARG A 39 -16.02 23.39 12.93
N SER A 40 -16.71 24.28 12.21
CA SER A 40 -17.28 24.00 10.88
C SER A 40 -16.20 23.77 9.84
N ILE A 41 -15.17 24.62 9.80
CA ILE A 41 -14.04 24.44 8.87
C ILE A 41 -13.36 23.10 9.14
N LEU A 42 -13.02 22.81 10.40
CA LEU A 42 -12.34 21.57 10.75
C LEU A 42 -13.19 20.33 10.45
N PHE A 43 -14.51 20.42 10.59
CA PHE A 43 -15.42 19.34 10.23
C PHE A 43 -15.43 19.08 8.73
N VAL A 44 -15.60 20.13 7.91
CA VAL A 44 -15.65 19.99 6.44
C VAL A 44 -14.28 19.55 5.89
N LEU A 45 -13.18 20.08 6.44
CA LEU A 45 -11.82 19.65 6.07
C LEU A 45 -11.57 18.15 6.34
N ARG A 46 -12.20 17.55 7.35
CA ARG A 46 -12.03 16.12 7.67
C ARG A 46 -12.80 15.19 6.73
N GLN A 47 -13.81 15.70 6.02
CA GLN A 47 -14.66 14.86 5.17
C GLN A 47 -13.89 14.21 4.02
N ALA A 48 -12.86 14.88 3.50
CA ALA A 48 -12.04 14.34 2.41
C ALA A 48 -10.62 14.91 2.36
N SER A 49 -9.82 14.33 1.46
CA SER A 49 -8.47 14.83 1.15
C SER A 49 -8.55 15.97 0.15
N TRP A 50 -8.81 17.18 0.62
CA TRP A 50 -8.97 18.36 -0.24
C TRP A 50 -7.66 18.80 -0.88
N ARG A 51 -7.60 18.93 -2.22
CA ARG A 51 -6.35 19.26 -2.94
C ARG A 51 -5.68 20.53 -2.44
N HIS A 52 -6.45 21.58 -2.16
CA HIS A 52 -5.90 22.87 -1.70
C HIS A 52 -5.27 22.78 -0.29
N ALA A 53 -5.74 21.84 0.54
CA ALA A 53 -5.30 21.66 1.92
C ALA A 53 -4.31 20.50 2.10
N LEU A 54 -3.85 19.86 1.01
CA LEU A 54 -2.89 18.77 1.07
C LEU A 54 -1.46 19.31 1.24
N VAL A 55 -0.79 18.80 2.26
CA VAL A 55 0.63 19.05 2.53
C VAL A 55 1.37 17.71 2.47
N THR A 56 2.56 17.72 1.89
CA THR A 56 3.47 16.56 1.87
C THR A 56 4.71 16.92 2.66
N GLU A 57 5.05 16.09 3.65
CA GLU A 57 6.15 16.34 4.59
C GLU A 57 6.95 15.05 4.84
N SER A 58 8.27 15.17 4.90
CA SER A 58 9.17 14.06 5.25
C SER A 58 9.32 14.00 6.77
N LEU A 59 9.01 12.85 7.35
CA LEU A 59 9.11 12.57 8.78
C LEU A 59 10.35 11.73 9.06
N THR A 60 11.14 12.18 10.03
CA THR A 60 12.30 11.43 10.53
C THR A 60 11.90 10.60 11.73
N GLY A 61 12.22 9.31 11.69
CA GLY A 61 11.88 8.36 12.74
C GLY A 61 12.80 8.47 13.95
N SER A 62 12.24 8.22 15.13
CA SER A 62 13.01 8.05 16.37
C SER A 62 12.98 6.60 16.84
N THR A 63 14.08 6.13 17.43
CA THR A 63 14.18 4.84 18.09
C THR A 63 13.86 5.01 19.59
N GLY A 64 13.23 4.03 20.25
CA GLY A 64 12.80 4.15 21.66
C GLY A 64 11.62 3.24 22.00
N SER A 65 10.67 3.71 22.84
CA SER A 65 9.40 3.03 23.18
C SER A 65 8.53 2.80 21.94
N VAL A 66 8.89 1.79 21.15
CA VAL A 66 8.24 1.35 19.92
C VAL A 66 7.48 0.06 20.23
N ILE A 67 6.34 -0.13 19.55
CA ILE A 67 5.55 -1.36 19.68
C ILE A 67 6.33 -2.58 19.15
N PRO A 68 6.09 -3.80 19.68
CA PRO A 68 6.76 -5.00 19.21
C PRO A 68 6.62 -5.18 17.70
N GLY A 69 7.72 -5.54 17.05
CA GLY A 69 7.74 -5.76 15.61
C GLY A 69 7.81 -4.48 14.78
N PHE A 70 8.16 -3.32 15.32
CA PHE A 70 8.50 -2.10 14.56
C PHE A 70 9.83 -1.51 15.04
N THR A 71 10.50 -0.73 14.19
CA THR A 71 11.84 -0.19 14.47
C THR A 71 11.79 1.30 14.86
N TYR A 72 10.93 2.08 14.20
CA TYR A 72 10.86 3.53 14.34
C TYR A 72 9.46 3.98 14.72
N LYS A 73 9.38 5.11 15.44
CA LYS A 73 8.14 5.87 15.68
C LYS A 73 8.24 7.28 15.12
N PHE A 74 7.10 7.82 14.69
CA PHE A 74 6.96 9.12 14.05
C PHE A 74 5.82 9.90 14.71
N SER A 75 6.08 11.13 15.11
CA SER A 75 5.04 12.04 15.61
C SER A 75 4.22 12.59 14.47
N LYS A 76 2.88 12.59 14.63
CA LYS A 76 2.00 13.29 13.70
C LYS A 76 2.29 14.80 13.75
N PRO A 77 2.33 15.50 12.60
CA PRO A 77 2.51 16.96 12.58
C PRO A 77 1.42 17.68 13.40
N ALA A 78 1.76 18.81 14.02
CA ALA A 78 0.82 19.56 14.87
C ALA A 78 -0.44 20.03 14.12
N ASN A 79 -0.30 20.28 12.81
CA ASN A 79 -1.37 20.72 11.93
C ASN A 79 -2.04 19.58 11.15
N TRP A 80 -1.79 18.32 11.52
CA TRP A 80 -2.42 17.17 10.88
C TRP A 80 -3.91 17.06 11.24
N LEU A 81 -4.76 16.88 10.23
CA LEU A 81 -6.20 16.56 10.41
C LEU A 81 -6.55 15.15 9.94
N ARG A 82 -6.04 14.76 8.77
CA ARG A 82 -6.37 13.50 8.11
C ARG A 82 -5.20 13.03 7.26
N THR A 83 -4.89 11.75 7.30
CA THR A 83 -3.90 11.13 6.41
C THR A 83 -4.51 10.83 5.04
N ASN A 84 -3.77 11.15 3.98
CA ASN A 84 -4.10 10.78 2.59
C ASN A 84 -3.18 9.68 2.05
N ALA A 85 -1.88 9.74 2.36
CA ALA A 85 -0.92 8.72 1.97
C ALA A 85 0.28 8.69 2.93
N ILE A 86 0.86 7.50 3.09
CA ILE A 86 2.17 7.32 3.73
C ILE A 86 3.00 6.47 2.77
N PHE A 87 4.17 6.95 2.40
CA PHE A 87 5.01 6.30 1.39
C PHE A 87 6.48 6.62 1.60
N VAL A 88 7.34 5.90 0.90
CA VAL A 88 8.76 6.26 0.74
C VAL A 88 8.95 6.73 -0.70
N VAL A 89 9.83 7.70 -0.90
CA VAL A 89 10.17 8.18 -2.25
C VAL A 89 11.33 7.35 -2.76
N SER A 90 11.05 6.54 -3.78
CA SER A 90 12.09 5.97 -4.65
C SER A 90 12.52 7.04 -5.67
N THR A 91 13.61 6.79 -6.40
CA THR A 91 14.21 7.70 -7.38
C THR A 91 13.20 8.30 -8.37
N THR A 92 12.11 7.60 -8.68
CA THR A 92 11.09 8.02 -9.67
C THR A 92 9.63 7.84 -9.24
N ARG A 93 9.35 7.17 -8.11
CA ARG A 93 7.97 6.84 -7.71
C ARG A 93 7.74 6.78 -6.21
N GLU A 94 6.49 6.95 -5.80
CA GLU A 94 6.00 6.73 -4.43
C GLU A 94 5.81 5.22 -4.22
N VAL A 95 6.43 4.66 -3.18
CA VAL A 95 6.30 3.23 -2.86
C VAL A 95 5.63 3.02 -1.49
N PRO A 96 4.75 2.02 -1.36
CA PRO A 96 4.09 1.74 -0.09
C PRO A 96 5.07 1.13 0.92
N ILE A 97 4.74 1.31 2.19
CA ILE A 97 5.51 0.81 3.34
C ILE A 97 4.55 0.33 4.43
N ASP A 98 4.93 -0.70 5.17
CA ASP A 98 4.14 -1.13 6.33
C ASP A 98 4.19 -0.11 7.46
N VAL A 99 3.01 0.35 7.90
CA VAL A 99 2.88 1.41 8.89
C VAL A 99 1.72 1.11 9.83
N LYS A 100 1.98 1.13 11.14
CA LYS A 100 0.93 1.09 12.14
C LYS A 100 0.57 2.49 12.63
N ASP A 101 -0.70 2.85 12.61
CA ASP A 101 -1.22 4.05 13.28
C ASP A 101 -1.79 3.67 14.65
N GLN A 102 -1.30 4.31 15.71
CA GLN A 102 -1.86 4.18 17.05
C GLN A 102 -1.71 5.49 17.84
N GLY A 103 -2.84 6.09 18.19
CA GLY A 103 -2.89 7.35 18.94
C GLY A 103 -2.29 8.51 18.13
N ILE A 104 -1.28 9.17 18.70
CA ILE A 104 -0.59 10.32 18.09
C ILE A 104 0.66 9.94 17.30
N LEU A 105 0.94 8.64 17.16
CA LEU A 105 2.17 8.13 16.56
C LEU A 105 1.89 7.19 15.39
N PHE A 106 2.78 7.23 14.40
CA PHE A 106 2.95 6.17 13.42
C PHE A 106 4.17 5.32 13.78
N TYR A 107 4.14 4.03 13.41
CA TYR A 107 5.26 3.11 13.58
C TYR A 107 5.59 2.44 12.25
N ALA A 108 6.87 2.36 11.90
CA ALA A 108 7.34 1.76 10.65
C ALA A 108 8.71 1.10 10.83
N HIS A 109 9.13 0.33 9.83
CA HIS A 109 10.43 -0.34 9.80
C HIS A 109 11.55 0.47 9.17
N GLN A 110 11.22 1.52 8.43
CA GLN A 110 12.17 2.35 7.67
C GLN A 110 12.02 3.82 8.07
N THR A 111 13.11 4.57 7.92
CA THR A 111 13.15 6.03 8.06
C THR A 111 14.07 6.61 6.97
N PRO A 112 13.77 7.80 6.39
CA PRO A 112 12.56 8.60 6.60
C PRO A 112 11.32 8.03 5.90
N ILE A 113 10.14 8.47 6.33
CA ILE A 113 8.86 8.24 5.63
C ILE A 113 8.28 9.57 5.19
N VAL A 114 7.48 9.58 4.13
CA VAL A 114 6.78 10.76 3.66
C VAL A 114 5.29 10.64 3.97
N LEU A 115 4.74 11.66 4.60
CA LEU A 115 3.33 11.78 4.95
C LEU A 115 2.68 12.83 4.06
N ARG A 116 1.60 12.45 3.37
CA ARG A 116 0.68 13.37 2.71
C ARG A 116 -0.61 13.44 3.53
N TYR A 117 -0.99 14.65 3.94
CA TYR A 117 -2.09 14.85 4.86
C TYR A 117 -2.85 16.16 4.62
N VAL A 118 -4.09 16.22 5.09
CA VAL A 118 -4.89 17.44 5.13
C VAL A 118 -4.48 18.27 6.34
N THR A 119 -4.10 19.52 6.10
CA THR A 119 -3.61 20.43 7.14
C THR A 119 -4.71 21.32 7.71
N LYS A 120 -4.59 21.69 8.99
CA LYS A 120 -5.29 22.81 9.63
C LYS A 120 -4.45 24.10 9.69
N ALA A 121 -3.32 24.16 9.00
CA ALA A 121 -2.55 25.39 8.82
C ALA A 121 -3.23 26.31 7.79
N ALA A 122 -2.60 27.44 7.45
CA ALA A 122 -3.13 28.44 6.51
C ALA A 122 -3.69 27.83 5.21
N ALA A 123 -3.01 26.85 4.61
CA ALA A 123 -3.49 26.17 3.38
C ALA A 123 -4.86 25.49 3.52
N GLY A 124 -5.27 25.11 4.74
CA GLY A 124 -6.59 24.56 5.01
C GLY A 124 -7.61 25.60 5.48
N ILE A 125 -7.20 26.57 6.30
CA ILE A 125 -8.15 27.46 7.00
C ILE A 125 -8.30 28.86 6.37
N ASP A 126 -7.42 29.26 5.46
CA ASP A 126 -7.47 30.58 4.82
C ASP A 126 -8.55 30.61 3.71
N PRO A 127 -9.61 31.43 3.85
CA PRO A 127 -10.67 31.54 2.84
C PRO A 127 -10.17 31.94 1.46
N ALA A 128 -9.07 32.69 1.37
CA ALA A 128 -8.54 33.13 0.08
C ALA A 128 -8.07 31.95 -0.80
N LEU A 129 -7.74 30.81 -0.17
CA LEU A 129 -7.23 29.61 -0.84
C LEU A 129 -8.32 28.57 -1.14
N TRP A 130 -9.54 28.80 -0.68
CA TRP A 130 -10.62 27.84 -0.87
C TRP A 130 -11.14 27.81 -2.30
N PRO A 131 -11.25 26.62 -2.90
CA PRO A 131 -12.05 26.42 -4.10
C PRO A 131 -13.52 26.79 -3.87
N GLU A 132 -14.22 27.17 -4.93
CA GLU A 132 -15.62 27.61 -4.86
C GLU A 132 -16.55 26.52 -4.31
N HIS A 133 -16.37 25.26 -4.73
CA HIS A 133 -17.23 24.17 -4.26
C HIS A 133 -17.01 23.87 -2.78
N PHE A 134 -15.76 23.93 -2.31
CA PHE A 134 -15.46 23.81 -0.88
C PHE A 134 -16.09 24.95 -0.07
N ALA A 135 -15.93 26.20 -0.52
CA ALA A 135 -16.52 27.36 0.16
C ALA A 135 -18.06 27.27 0.23
N LYS A 136 -18.71 26.81 -0.85
CA LYS A 136 -20.16 26.57 -0.91
C LYS A 136 -20.61 25.46 0.07
N ALA A 137 -19.87 24.35 0.13
CA ALA A 137 -20.14 23.28 1.10
C ALA A 137 -19.99 23.76 2.55
N LEU A 138 -18.96 24.56 2.83
CA LEU A 138 -18.76 25.16 4.15
C LEU A 138 -19.87 26.16 4.50
N ALA A 139 -20.27 27.03 3.57
CA ALA A 139 -21.38 27.97 3.78
C ALA A 139 -22.69 27.23 4.08
N ALA A 140 -22.96 26.13 3.37
CA ALA A 140 -24.12 25.27 3.64
C ALA A 140 -24.06 24.62 5.03
N TYR A 141 -22.88 24.15 5.45
CA TYR A 141 -22.71 23.56 6.78
C TYR A 141 -22.87 24.60 7.90
N LEU A 142 -22.31 25.80 7.72
CA LEU A 142 -22.52 26.93 8.63
C LEU A 142 -23.99 27.30 8.72
N ALA A 143 -24.67 27.41 7.57
CA ALA A 143 -26.10 27.69 7.52
C ALA A 143 -26.90 26.68 8.35
N PHE A 144 -26.60 25.38 8.19
CA PHE A 144 -27.19 24.32 9.00
C PHE A 144 -26.93 24.51 10.51
N GLN A 145 -25.69 24.78 10.91
CA GLN A 145 -25.31 24.93 12.33
C GLN A 145 -26.01 26.10 13.02
N VAL A 146 -26.21 27.22 12.33
CA VAL A 146 -26.79 28.43 12.94
C VAL A 146 -28.29 28.59 12.69
N CYS A 147 -28.88 27.82 11.77
CA CYS A 147 -30.28 27.98 11.35
C CYS A 147 -31.28 27.92 12.50
N GLU A 148 -31.17 26.90 13.36
CA GLU A 148 -32.09 26.71 14.48
C GLU A 148 -32.00 27.86 15.48
N ARG A 149 -30.79 28.33 15.79
CA ARG A 149 -30.57 29.48 16.68
C ARG A 149 -31.18 30.76 16.13
N LEU A 150 -31.07 30.99 14.82
CA LEU A 150 -31.52 32.24 14.19
C LEU A 150 -33.01 32.25 13.86
N THR A 151 -33.60 31.09 13.57
CA THR A 151 -34.98 31.02 13.03
C THR A 151 -35.95 30.22 13.89
N GLY A 152 -35.46 29.32 14.75
CA GLY A 152 -36.29 28.36 15.48
C GLY A 152 -36.98 27.31 14.60
N ASP A 153 -36.65 27.21 13.31
CA ASP A 153 -37.29 26.30 12.36
C ASP A 153 -36.49 25.01 12.13
N ALA A 154 -36.95 23.93 12.74
CA ALA A 154 -36.34 22.61 12.60
C ALA A 154 -36.45 22.03 11.17
N ASN A 155 -37.52 22.33 10.44
CA ASN A 155 -37.72 21.82 9.07
C ASN A 155 -36.75 22.49 8.09
N LYS A 156 -36.53 23.80 8.26
CA LYS A 156 -35.50 24.53 7.50
C LYS A 156 -34.11 23.98 7.80
N THR A 157 -33.81 23.71 9.06
CA THR A 157 -32.54 23.12 9.49
C THR A 157 -32.28 21.77 8.82
N ALA A 158 -33.28 20.87 8.81
CA ALA A 158 -33.19 19.60 8.09
C ALA A 158 -32.96 19.77 6.58
N SER A 159 -33.62 20.74 5.96
CA SER A 159 -33.47 21.07 4.54
C SER A 159 -32.07 21.59 4.20
N LEU A 160 -31.48 22.40 5.08
CA LEU A 160 -30.11 22.90 4.93
C LEU A 160 -29.06 21.80 5.08
N PHE A 161 -29.31 20.80 5.93
CA PHE A 161 -28.44 19.63 6.02
C PHE A 161 -28.43 18.84 4.69
N GLN A 162 -29.59 18.65 4.07
CA GLN A 162 -29.68 18.01 2.74
C GLN A 162 -28.96 18.83 1.66
N PHE A 163 -29.08 20.16 1.70
CA PHE A 163 -28.33 21.04 0.79
C PHE A 163 -26.82 20.92 1.01
N TYR A 164 -26.37 20.84 2.27
CA TYR A 164 -24.98 20.58 2.61
C TYR A 164 -24.48 19.25 2.05
N GLU A 165 -25.21 18.15 2.21
CA GLU A 165 -24.81 16.84 1.68
C GLU A 165 -24.65 16.88 0.15
N ASN A 166 -25.55 17.56 -0.56
CA ASN A 166 -25.46 17.75 -2.00
C ASN A 166 -24.24 18.61 -2.40
N ALA A 167 -24.04 19.74 -1.73
CA ALA A 167 -22.89 20.62 -1.99
C ALA A 167 -21.56 19.93 -1.68
N LEU A 168 -21.50 19.14 -0.60
CA LEU A 168 -20.36 18.31 -0.27
C LEU A 168 -20.11 17.28 -1.38
N GLY A 169 -21.15 16.57 -1.85
CA GLY A 169 -21.03 15.61 -2.95
C GLY A 169 -20.42 16.23 -4.22
N GLU A 170 -20.86 17.41 -4.62
CA GLU A 170 -20.28 18.16 -5.75
C GLU A 170 -18.80 18.50 -5.51
N ALA A 171 -18.48 19.00 -4.32
CA ALA A 171 -17.13 19.38 -3.94
C ALA A 171 -16.19 18.17 -3.90
N LEU A 172 -16.65 17.03 -3.39
CA LEU A 172 -15.88 15.78 -3.33
C LEU A 172 -15.46 15.31 -4.73
N VAL A 173 -16.38 15.35 -5.70
CA VAL A 173 -16.08 14.92 -7.07
C VAL A 173 -15.04 15.83 -7.73
N ARG A 174 -15.10 17.14 -7.48
CA ARG A 174 -14.27 18.13 -8.19
C ARG A 174 -12.95 18.40 -7.50
N ASP A 175 -12.93 18.53 -6.18
CA ASP A 175 -11.82 19.13 -5.41
C ASP A 175 -11.10 18.13 -4.50
N ALA A 176 -11.68 16.97 -4.21
CA ALA A 176 -11.01 15.95 -3.42
C ALA A 176 -10.01 15.15 -4.26
N MET A 177 -8.88 14.82 -3.64
CA MET A 177 -7.94 13.83 -4.13
C MET A 177 -8.32 12.46 -3.57
N PRO A 178 -8.33 11.39 -4.37
CA PRO A 178 -8.50 10.04 -3.83
C PRO A 178 -7.40 9.71 -2.83
N GLU A 179 -7.77 8.97 -1.80
CA GLU A 179 -6.82 8.41 -0.84
C GLU A 179 -5.91 7.40 -1.53
N SER A 180 -4.67 7.25 -1.04
CA SER A 180 -3.77 6.22 -1.56
C SER A 180 -4.42 4.84 -1.43
N THR A 181 -4.38 4.07 -2.51
CA THR A 181 -4.95 2.71 -2.55
C THR A 181 -4.27 1.78 -1.55
N TRP A 182 -3.02 2.08 -1.18
CA TRP A 182 -2.23 1.33 -0.21
C TRP A 182 -2.57 1.67 1.24
N LEU A 183 -3.00 2.91 1.53
CA LEU A 183 -3.05 3.44 2.89
C LEU A 183 -3.82 2.54 3.85
N ARG A 184 -5.03 2.14 3.48
CA ARG A 184 -5.85 1.26 4.32
C ARG A 184 -5.18 -0.08 4.64
N HIS A 185 -4.45 -0.65 3.67
CA HIS A 185 -3.74 -1.93 3.81
C HIS A 185 -2.43 -1.81 4.58
N GLN A 186 -1.82 -0.61 4.57
CA GLN A 186 -0.70 -0.27 5.43
C GLN A 186 -1.17 -0.21 6.89
N LEU A 187 -2.22 0.58 7.16
CA LEU A 187 -2.70 0.83 8.52
C LEU A 187 -3.29 -0.39 9.24
N ASN A 188 -3.95 -1.29 8.49
CA ASN A 188 -4.49 -2.52 9.05
C ASN A 188 -3.44 -3.64 9.22
N GLY A 189 -2.22 -3.47 8.68
CA GLY A 189 -1.13 -4.45 8.73
C GLY A 189 -1.30 -5.62 7.74
N ALA A 190 -2.18 -5.50 6.75
CA ALA A 190 -2.40 -6.53 5.74
C ALA A 190 -1.35 -6.52 4.62
N LEU A 191 -0.63 -5.40 4.44
CA LEU A 191 0.33 -5.21 3.35
C LEU A 191 1.45 -6.27 3.36
N LEU A 192 2.26 -6.39 4.42
CA LEU A 192 3.38 -7.35 4.41
C LEU A 192 2.93 -8.82 4.33
N PRO A 193 1.88 -9.28 5.06
CA PRO A 193 1.35 -10.61 4.85
C PRO A 193 0.94 -10.87 3.40
N ALA A 194 0.36 -9.87 2.73
CA ALA A 194 -0.01 -9.97 1.32
C ALA A 194 1.20 -10.02 0.38
N VAL A 195 2.22 -9.19 0.61
CA VAL A 195 3.48 -9.23 -0.13
C VAL A 195 4.09 -10.63 -0.06
N ARG A 196 4.21 -11.18 1.15
CA ARG A 196 4.77 -12.53 1.37
C ARG A 196 3.96 -13.61 0.65
N TYR A 197 2.62 -13.54 0.74
CA TYR A 197 1.76 -14.50 0.06
C TYR A 197 1.95 -14.46 -1.47
N VAL A 198 2.03 -13.26 -2.07
CA VAL A 198 2.26 -13.13 -3.52
C VAL A 198 3.67 -13.59 -3.90
N LEU A 199 4.68 -13.32 -3.06
CA LEU A 199 6.04 -13.82 -3.25
C LEU A 199 6.14 -15.35 -3.22
N GLU A 200 5.27 -16.04 -2.47
CA GLU A 200 5.19 -17.50 -2.46
C GLU A 200 4.60 -18.08 -3.75
N GLN A 201 3.84 -17.30 -4.52
CA GLN A 201 3.13 -17.78 -5.72
C GLN A 201 4.03 -18.00 -6.94
N HIS A 202 5.22 -17.40 -6.98
CA HIS A 202 6.12 -17.47 -8.13
C HIS A 202 7.58 -17.23 -7.76
N SER A 203 8.51 -17.63 -8.64
CA SER A 203 9.92 -17.25 -8.51
C SER A 203 10.15 -15.87 -9.13
N TRP A 204 9.72 -14.82 -8.43
CA TRP A 204 9.82 -13.44 -8.91
C TRP A 204 11.27 -12.98 -9.08
N HIS A 205 11.67 -12.64 -10.30
CA HIS A 205 13.08 -12.37 -10.64
C HIS A 205 13.72 -11.27 -9.81
N PHE A 206 12.97 -10.21 -9.49
CA PHE A 206 13.50 -9.08 -8.69
C PHE A 206 13.86 -9.47 -7.25
N ALA A 207 13.32 -10.58 -6.75
CA ALA A 207 13.53 -11.07 -5.39
C ALA A 207 14.38 -12.35 -5.32
N ILE A 208 14.96 -12.81 -6.44
CA ILE A 208 15.78 -14.02 -6.47
C ILE A 208 17.19 -13.75 -5.95
N VAL A 209 17.65 -14.58 -5.02
CA VAL A 209 19.04 -14.65 -4.56
C VAL A 209 19.59 -16.05 -4.81
N THR A 210 20.86 -16.14 -5.19
CA THR A 210 21.59 -17.42 -5.27
C THR A 210 22.69 -17.42 -4.22
N THR A 211 22.75 -18.46 -3.38
CA THR A 211 23.75 -18.61 -2.33
C THR A 211 24.23 -20.05 -2.22
N SER A 212 25.46 -20.23 -1.72
CA SER A 212 26.04 -21.55 -1.43
C SER A 212 25.92 -21.84 0.06
N LEU A 213 25.31 -22.97 0.41
CA LEU A 213 25.09 -23.41 1.78
C LEU A 213 26.09 -24.52 2.14
N ALA A 214 26.67 -24.39 3.32
CA ALA A 214 27.52 -25.42 3.91
C ALA A 214 26.66 -26.50 4.61
N GLY A 215 26.96 -27.77 4.35
CA GLY A 215 26.26 -28.89 4.95
C GLY A 215 26.70 -29.17 6.39
N SER A 216 25.76 -29.60 7.22
CA SER A 216 25.99 -30.15 8.55
C SER A 216 25.58 -31.62 8.59
N THR A 217 26.36 -32.45 9.28
CA THR A 217 26.02 -33.88 9.52
C THR A 217 25.21 -34.09 10.79
N THR A 218 24.80 -33.01 11.47
CA THR A 218 24.05 -33.09 12.72
C THR A 218 22.56 -33.28 12.43
N THR A 219 22.09 -34.51 12.66
CA THR A 219 20.67 -34.91 12.55
C THR A 219 20.07 -34.67 11.15
N PRO A 220 20.62 -35.25 10.07
CA PRO A 220 19.95 -35.27 8.78
C PRO A 220 18.74 -36.23 8.80
N SER A 221 17.72 -35.96 7.99
CA SER A 221 16.61 -36.90 7.78
C SER A 221 17.11 -38.21 7.17
N ALA A 222 16.44 -39.31 7.50
CA ALA A 222 16.80 -40.64 7.00
C ALA A 222 16.91 -40.66 5.47
N GLY A 223 18.02 -41.21 4.95
CA GLY A 223 18.35 -41.24 3.52
C GLY A 223 19.24 -40.08 3.05
N PHE A 224 19.57 -39.11 3.91
CA PHE A 224 20.42 -37.97 3.58
C PHE A 224 21.66 -37.88 4.47
N THR A 225 22.76 -37.39 3.90
CA THR A 225 24.06 -37.26 4.57
C THR A 225 24.22 -35.90 5.23
N TYR A 226 23.66 -34.84 4.63
CA TYR A 226 23.81 -33.46 5.07
C TYR A 226 22.47 -32.77 5.31
N ARG A 227 22.47 -31.81 6.23
CA ARG A 227 21.40 -30.88 6.57
C ARG A 227 21.90 -29.45 6.39
N PHE A 228 21.08 -28.57 5.82
CA PHE A 228 21.41 -27.19 5.53
C PHE A 228 20.39 -26.25 6.17
N THR A 229 20.89 -25.23 6.87
CA THR A 229 20.06 -24.16 7.43
C THR A 229 19.62 -23.22 6.30
N ARG A 230 18.33 -22.89 6.26
CA ARG A 230 17.81 -21.91 5.31
C ARG A 230 18.36 -20.51 5.62
N PRO A 231 18.56 -19.66 4.60
CA PRO A 231 18.79 -18.24 4.81
C PRO A 231 17.70 -17.60 5.70
N ALA A 232 18.06 -16.63 6.53
CA ALA A 232 17.13 -15.99 7.47
C ALA A 232 16.01 -15.20 6.75
N ASP A 233 16.25 -14.79 5.51
CA ASP A 233 15.33 -14.09 4.64
C ASP A 233 14.66 -15.03 3.63
N TRP A 234 14.59 -16.33 3.87
CA TRP A 234 14.01 -17.29 2.92
C TRP A 234 12.46 -17.23 2.89
N ILE A 235 11.86 -17.14 1.70
CA ILE A 235 10.41 -17.30 1.48
C ILE A 235 10.10 -18.62 0.77
N ARG A 236 10.81 -18.90 -0.32
CA ARG A 236 10.49 -20.01 -1.23
C ARG A 236 11.73 -20.48 -1.97
N SER A 237 11.88 -21.78 -2.17
CA SER A 237 12.87 -22.37 -3.07
C SER A 237 12.48 -22.18 -4.54
N SER A 238 13.46 -21.76 -5.35
CA SER A 238 13.33 -21.69 -6.79
C SER A 238 14.02 -22.88 -7.43
N PHE A 239 15.34 -23.03 -7.19
CA PHE A 239 16.14 -24.15 -7.70
C PHE A 239 17.30 -24.49 -6.77
N LEU A 240 17.74 -25.74 -6.82
CA LEU A 240 18.90 -26.24 -6.08
C LEU A 240 19.85 -26.96 -7.05
N TYR A 241 21.14 -26.64 -6.97
CA TYR A 241 22.16 -27.10 -7.93
C TYR A 241 23.42 -27.59 -7.22
N TYR A 242 24.18 -28.39 -7.95
CA TYR A 242 25.57 -28.71 -7.59
C TYR A 242 26.47 -27.47 -7.78
N PRO A 243 27.56 -27.36 -7.01
CA PRO A 243 28.49 -26.22 -7.07
C PRO A 243 29.41 -26.25 -8.30
N ASP A 244 29.39 -27.32 -9.09
CA ASP A 244 30.20 -27.51 -10.29
C ASP A 244 29.74 -26.69 -11.51
N GLY A 245 28.73 -25.82 -11.32
CA GLY A 245 28.16 -25.01 -12.39
C GLY A 245 27.25 -25.78 -13.34
N SER A 246 26.92 -27.04 -13.04
CA SER A 246 25.86 -27.77 -13.73
C SER A 246 24.50 -27.21 -13.31
N VAL A 247 24.06 -26.13 -13.97
CA VAL A 247 22.74 -25.48 -13.75
C VAL A 247 21.55 -26.42 -14.06
N ARG A 248 21.79 -27.71 -14.34
CA ARG A 248 20.83 -28.61 -14.97
C ARG A 248 20.76 -30.01 -14.35
N ASP A 249 21.64 -30.33 -13.40
CA ASP A 249 21.51 -31.56 -12.62
C ASP A 249 20.82 -31.20 -11.30
N GLU A 250 19.51 -31.48 -11.22
CA GLU A 250 18.73 -31.27 -10.00
C GLU A 250 19.31 -32.16 -8.90
N VAL A 251 19.68 -31.55 -7.78
CA VAL A 251 20.15 -32.29 -6.60
C VAL A 251 18.97 -33.05 -6.02
N GLU A 252 19.17 -34.29 -5.59
CA GLU A 252 18.17 -34.96 -4.75
C GLU A 252 18.14 -34.29 -3.38
N PHE A 253 17.02 -33.65 -3.05
CA PHE A 253 16.84 -32.97 -1.77
C PHE A 253 15.49 -33.25 -1.13
N ARG A 254 15.43 -33.07 0.19
CA ARG A 254 14.19 -33.01 0.96
C ARG A 254 14.13 -31.71 1.75
N GLU A 255 12.96 -31.08 1.75
CA GLU A 255 12.63 -29.95 2.60
C GLU A 255 11.80 -30.42 3.80
N GLU A 256 12.31 -30.24 5.02
CA GLU A 256 11.63 -30.67 6.24
C GLU A 256 12.05 -29.81 7.44
N GLY A 257 11.12 -29.46 8.33
CA GLY A 257 11.43 -28.79 9.60
C GLY A 257 12.18 -27.46 9.50
N GLY A 258 12.13 -26.78 8.34
CA GLY A 258 12.88 -25.54 8.08
C GLY A 258 14.32 -25.76 7.57
N TYR A 259 14.66 -26.97 7.15
CA TYR A 259 15.99 -27.31 6.63
C TYR A 259 15.89 -27.91 5.22
N PHE A 260 17.02 -27.91 4.51
CA PHE A 260 17.22 -28.77 3.36
C PHE A 260 18.04 -29.99 3.77
N HIS A 261 17.80 -31.13 3.15
CA HIS A 261 18.56 -32.35 3.33
C HIS A 261 19.01 -32.84 1.97
N ALA A 262 20.30 -33.12 1.80
CA ALA A 262 20.88 -33.57 0.53
C ALA A 262 22.10 -34.48 0.78
N ASN A 263 22.51 -35.21 -0.25
CA ASN A 263 23.67 -36.12 -0.19
C ASN A 263 24.97 -35.49 -0.73
N THR A 264 24.96 -34.20 -1.04
CA THR A 264 26.10 -33.44 -1.57
C THR A 264 26.37 -32.21 -0.71
N THR A 265 27.61 -31.73 -0.68
CA THR A 265 28.01 -30.46 -0.04
C THR A 265 29.16 -29.83 -0.82
N PRO A 266 29.18 -28.51 -1.06
CA PRO A 266 28.16 -27.53 -0.70
C PRO A 266 26.91 -27.59 -1.60
N LEU A 267 25.80 -27.02 -1.11
CA LEU A 267 24.52 -26.97 -1.84
C LEU A 267 24.26 -25.55 -2.33
N VAL A 268 24.14 -25.34 -3.66
CA VAL A 268 23.81 -24.02 -4.21
C VAL A 268 22.30 -23.90 -4.30
N VAL A 269 21.72 -22.88 -3.65
CA VAL A 269 20.28 -22.65 -3.60
C VAL A 269 19.96 -21.30 -4.21
N ARG A 270 19.01 -21.30 -5.15
CA ARG A 270 18.33 -20.13 -5.66
C ARG A 270 16.95 -20.03 -4.98
N TYR A 271 16.68 -18.91 -4.34
CA TYR A 271 15.47 -18.74 -3.52
C TYR A 271 14.93 -17.31 -3.61
N ILE A 272 13.68 -17.13 -3.17
CA ILE A 272 13.05 -15.82 -3.02
C ILE A 272 13.42 -15.24 -1.66
N SER A 273 14.13 -14.11 -1.69
CA SER A 273 14.53 -13.33 -0.53
C SER A 273 13.37 -12.46 -0.05
N LYS A 274 13.08 -12.55 1.24
CA LYS A 274 12.18 -11.66 1.98
C LYS A 274 12.72 -10.23 1.98
N THR A 275 14.01 -10.05 2.17
CA THR A 275 14.63 -8.72 2.23
C THR A 275 14.49 -7.99 0.90
N LEU A 276 14.76 -8.67 -0.23
CA LEU A 276 14.51 -8.08 -1.56
C LEU A 276 13.01 -8.00 -1.89
N GLY A 277 12.24 -9.03 -1.50
CA GLY A 277 10.82 -9.11 -1.79
C GLY A 277 9.97 -8.06 -1.09
N GLU A 278 10.32 -7.66 0.13
CA GLU A 278 9.65 -6.60 0.89
C GLU A 278 10.11 -5.19 0.49
N ASP A 279 11.16 -5.06 -0.33
CA ASP A 279 11.58 -3.77 -0.87
C ASP A 279 10.69 -3.36 -2.04
N ALA A 280 9.74 -2.48 -1.76
CA ALA A 280 8.79 -1.96 -2.73
C ALA A 280 9.43 -1.14 -3.86
N THR A 281 10.70 -0.74 -3.75
CA THR A 281 11.43 -0.08 -4.83
C THR A 281 11.79 -1.03 -5.97
N LEU A 282 11.82 -2.34 -5.72
CA LEU A 282 12.15 -3.38 -6.70
C LEU A 282 10.94 -3.96 -7.43
N TRP A 283 9.73 -3.66 -6.98
CA TRP A 283 8.50 -4.24 -7.52
C TRP A 283 8.25 -3.83 -8.96
N SER A 284 7.96 -4.79 -9.82
CA SER A 284 7.45 -4.49 -11.16
C SER A 284 6.00 -4.02 -11.08
N ASP A 285 5.56 -3.19 -12.02
CA ASP A 285 4.17 -2.73 -12.06
C ASP A 285 3.19 -3.92 -12.07
N ALA A 286 3.50 -4.98 -12.81
CA ALA A 286 2.67 -6.18 -12.86
C ALA A 286 2.54 -6.87 -11.48
N PHE A 287 3.63 -6.90 -10.69
CA PHE A 287 3.60 -7.39 -9.32
C PHE A 287 2.74 -6.49 -8.42
N GLU A 288 2.91 -5.16 -8.51
CA GLU A 288 2.13 -4.19 -7.73
C GLU A 288 0.63 -4.31 -8.00
N HIS A 289 0.23 -4.40 -9.27
CA HIS A 289 -1.18 -4.56 -9.65
C HIS A 289 -1.75 -5.88 -9.10
N THR A 290 -0.98 -6.96 -9.16
CA THR A 290 -1.38 -8.27 -8.61
C THR A 290 -1.53 -8.22 -7.09
N LEU A 291 -0.58 -7.58 -6.40
CA LEU A 291 -0.62 -7.40 -4.96
C LEU A 291 -1.84 -6.57 -4.52
N LEU A 292 -2.10 -5.47 -5.21
CA LEU A 292 -3.27 -4.64 -4.91
C LEU A 292 -4.58 -5.40 -5.18
N ALA A 293 -4.65 -6.17 -6.27
CA ALA A 293 -5.80 -7.03 -6.57
C ALA A 293 -6.04 -8.08 -5.47
N TYR A 294 -4.96 -8.72 -4.97
CA TYR A 294 -5.04 -9.66 -3.85
C TYR A 294 -5.55 -9.00 -2.57
N LEU A 295 -5.01 -7.83 -2.21
CA LEU A 295 -5.43 -7.06 -1.03
C LEU A 295 -6.91 -6.68 -1.10
N ASN A 296 -7.36 -6.18 -2.25
CA ASN A 296 -8.76 -5.84 -2.48
C ASN A 296 -9.68 -7.07 -2.39
N TRP A 297 -9.24 -8.22 -2.90
CA TRP A 297 -10.00 -9.47 -2.79
C TRP A 297 -10.11 -9.95 -1.34
N ARG A 298 -9.02 -9.89 -0.57
CA ARG A 298 -9.03 -10.26 0.86
C ARG A 298 -9.96 -9.40 1.69
N GLU A 299 -9.95 -8.10 1.47
CA GLU A 299 -10.82 -7.16 2.18
C GLU A 299 -12.30 -7.52 1.99
N VAL A 300 -12.68 -7.83 0.75
CA VAL A 300 -14.04 -8.25 0.41
C VAL A 300 -14.42 -9.57 1.09
N MET A 301 -13.48 -10.51 1.26
CA MET A 301 -13.73 -11.76 1.99
C MET A 301 -14.01 -11.56 3.49
N THR A 302 -13.58 -10.44 4.08
CA THR A 302 -13.82 -10.16 5.50
C THR A 302 -15.13 -9.45 5.78
N GLN A 303 -15.81 -8.95 4.74
CA GLN A 303 -17.06 -8.22 4.89
C GLN A 303 -18.26 -9.18 4.92
N PRO A 304 -19.21 -9.01 5.87
CA PRO A 304 -20.31 -9.96 6.06
C PRO A 304 -21.36 -9.95 4.93
N ASP A 305 -21.54 -8.82 4.22
CA ASP A 305 -22.69 -8.60 3.33
C ASP A 305 -22.31 -8.39 1.85
N VAL A 306 -21.21 -8.98 1.39
CA VAL A 306 -20.77 -8.81 0.00
C VAL A 306 -21.58 -9.69 -0.96
N PRO A 307 -22.16 -9.13 -2.03
CA PRO A 307 -22.75 -9.93 -3.10
C PRO A 307 -21.73 -10.90 -3.70
N GLY A 308 -22.11 -12.18 -3.88
CA GLY A 308 -21.21 -13.21 -4.41
C GLY A 308 -20.57 -12.85 -5.75
N ALA A 309 -21.28 -12.12 -6.61
CA ALA A 309 -20.75 -11.63 -7.88
C ALA A 309 -19.57 -10.65 -7.72
N ALA A 310 -19.61 -9.77 -6.70
CA ALA A 310 -18.53 -8.84 -6.42
C ALA A 310 -17.28 -9.57 -5.88
N LEU A 311 -17.49 -10.57 -5.02
CA LEU A 311 -16.40 -11.45 -4.55
C LEU A 311 -15.75 -12.20 -5.72
N GLN A 312 -16.56 -12.79 -6.60
CA GLN A 312 -16.08 -13.50 -7.78
C GLN A 312 -15.31 -12.58 -8.74
N ALA A 313 -15.80 -11.38 -9.01
CA ALA A 313 -15.12 -10.42 -9.88
C ALA A 313 -13.74 -10.03 -9.34
N ARG A 314 -13.60 -9.83 -8.01
CA ARG A 314 -12.30 -9.54 -7.38
C ARG A 314 -11.36 -10.73 -7.40
N ALA A 315 -11.88 -11.94 -7.22
CA ALA A 315 -11.10 -13.17 -7.33
C ALA A 315 -10.53 -13.35 -8.75
N ILE A 316 -11.38 -13.16 -9.78
CA ILE A 316 -10.96 -13.23 -11.19
C ILE A 316 -9.87 -12.20 -11.48
N ALA A 317 -10.07 -10.94 -11.08
CA ALA A 317 -9.07 -9.89 -11.28
C ALA A 317 -7.71 -10.22 -10.64
N TYR A 318 -7.72 -10.83 -9.45
CA TYR A 318 -6.49 -11.32 -8.82
C TYR A 318 -5.84 -12.47 -9.60
N HIS A 319 -6.61 -13.50 -9.96
CA HIS A 319 -6.06 -14.68 -10.63
C HIS A 319 -5.54 -14.37 -12.04
N GLU A 320 -6.25 -13.54 -12.81
CA GLU A 320 -5.81 -13.06 -14.13
C GLU A 320 -4.57 -12.17 -14.01
N GLY A 321 -4.57 -11.23 -13.06
CA GLY A 321 -3.43 -10.37 -12.76
C GLY A 321 -2.18 -11.19 -12.42
N LEU A 322 -2.33 -12.18 -11.53
CA LEU A 322 -1.24 -13.08 -11.15
C LEU A 322 -0.71 -13.88 -12.33
N SER A 323 -1.60 -14.44 -13.17
CA SER A 323 -1.20 -15.20 -14.35
C SER A 323 -0.40 -14.34 -15.33
N ASN A 324 -0.88 -13.12 -15.60
CA ASN A 324 -0.20 -12.17 -16.48
C ASN A 324 1.15 -11.73 -15.91
N ALA A 325 1.20 -11.39 -14.61
CA ALA A 325 2.43 -10.97 -13.95
C ALA A 325 3.51 -12.07 -13.98
N LYS A 326 3.13 -13.33 -13.77
CA LYS A 326 4.03 -14.49 -13.94
C LYS A 326 4.57 -14.58 -15.36
N ALA A 327 3.70 -14.52 -16.37
CA ALA A 327 4.09 -14.61 -17.77
C ALA A 327 5.03 -13.45 -18.20
N MET A 328 4.82 -12.24 -17.68
CA MET A 328 5.69 -11.10 -17.93
C MET A 328 7.07 -11.24 -17.28
N ASP A 329 7.11 -11.79 -16.07
CA ASP A 329 8.35 -12.00 -15.32
C ASP A 329 9.19 -13.12 -15.95
N GLU A 330 8.58 -14.23 -16.37
CA GLU A 330 9.26 -15.35 -17.05
C GLU A 330 9.97 -14.95 -18.35
N ARG A 331 9.46 -13.96 -19.09
CA ARG A 331 10.10 -13.45 -20.32
C ARG A 331 11.45 -12.77 -20.07
N ARG A 332 11.79 -12.47 -18.81
CA ARG A 332 13.07 -11.88 -18.43
C ARG A 332 14.19 -12.92 -18.34
N GLU A 333 13.87 -14.21 -18.40
CA GLU A 333 14.83 -15.30 -18.46
C GLU A 333 14.94 -15.86 -19.89
N GLN A 334 16.15 -16.30 -20.26
CA GLN A 334 16.34 -17.02 -21.51
C GLN A 334 15.49 -18.30 -21.53
N PRO A 335 14.84 -18.64 -22.66
CA PRO A 335 14.09 -19.88 -22.78
C PRO A 335 14.94 -21.09 -22.43
N ARG A 336 14.36 -22.01 -21.67
CA ARG A 336 15.03 -23.26 -21.30
C ARG A 336 15.28 -24.09 -22.55
N VAL A 337 16.53 -24.15 -22.98
CA VAL A 337 16.94 -25.16 -23.96
C VAL A 337 17.06 -26.48 -23.23
N ASN A 338 16.06 -27.37 -23.36
CA ASN A 338 16.17 -28.73 -22.85
C ASN A 338 17.36 -29.42 -23.55
N ARG A 339 18.45 -29.68 -22.81
CA ARG A 339 19.51 -30.56 -23.32
C ARG A 339 18.92 -31.95 -23.42
N SER A 340 19.23 -32.65 -24.50
CA SER A 340 18.72 -34.00 -24.73
C SER A 340 19.04 -34.90 -23.52
N GLY A 341 18.04 -35.65 -23.06
CA GLY A 341 18.15 -36.49 -21.87
C GLY A 341 19.33 -37.48 -21.93
N SER A 342 19.72 -38.05 -20.79
CA SER A 342 20.80 -39.06 -20.73
C SER A 342 20.60 -40.19 -21.74
N TRP A 343 19.35 -40.58 -22.00
CA TRP A 343 18.94 -41.54 -23.03
C TRP A 343 19.28 -41.13 -24.47
N VAL A 344 19.23 -39.84 -24.81
CA VAL A 344 19.59 -39.34 -26.14
C VAL A 344 21.11 -39.19 -26.26
N ARG A 345 21.79 -38.81 -25.17
CA ARG A 345 23.26 -38.75 -25.10
C ARG A 345 23.91 -40.14 -25.19
N SER A 346 23.30 -41.13 -24.54
CA SER A 346 23.69 -42.55 -24.62
C SER A 346 23.59 -43.11 -26.04
N ARG A 347 22.61 -42.67 -26.85
CA ARG A 347 22.47 -43.10 -28.25
C ARG A 347 23.47 -42.46 -29.21
N GLY A 348 24.01 -41.28 -28.89
CA GLY A 348 25.00 -40.59 -29.71
C GLY A 348 26.45 -41.04 -29.48
N GLY A 349 26.72 -41.78 -28.40
CA GLY A 349 28.06 -42.19 -27.98
C GLY A 349 28.32 -43.68 -28.23
N SER A 350 28.36 -44.11 -29.48
CA SER A 350 28.91 -45.42 -29.87
C SER A 350 29.45 -45.38 -31.30
N SER A 351 30.32 -44.41 -31.60
CA SER A 351 31.19 -44.51 -32.77
C SER A 351 32.28 -45.51 -32.44
N TRP A 352 32.14 -46.74 -32.94
CA TRP A 352 33.19 -47.75 -32.96
C TRP A 352 34.41 -47.21 -33.72
N SER A 353 35.48 -46.84 -33.01
CA SER A 353 36.78 -46.65 -33.64
C SER A 353 37.33 -48.02 -34.02
N ARG A 354 37.29 -48.39 -35.31
CA ARG A 354 38.07 -49.52 -35.82
C ARG A 354 39.55 -49.21 -35.63
N GLU A 355 40.20 -50.08 -34.87
CA GLU A 355 41.64 -50.14 -34.68
C GLU A 355 42.39 -50.09 -36.01
N GLN A 356 43.46 -49.30 -36.02
CA GLN A 356 44.53 -49.45 -36.99
C GLN A 356 45.24 -50.79 -36.74
N GLY A 357 45.29 -51.63 -37.77
CA GLY A 357 46.01 -52.90 -37.78
C GLY A 357 46.35 -53.31 -39.22
N LEU A 358 47.56 -52.92 -39.62
CA LEU A 358 48.39 -53.30 -40.78
C LEU A 358 47.96 -54.52 -41.63
N ASN A 359 47.89 -54.29 -42.95
CA ASN A 359 48.78 -54.93 -43.93
C ASN A 359 48.82 -54.12 -45.23
#